data_AF-A0A6A7LCL4-F1
#
_entry.id   AF-A0A6A7LCL4-F1
#
_cell.length_a   1.000
_cell.length_b   1.000
_cell.length_c   1.000
_cell.angle_alpha   90.00
_cell.angle_beta   90.00
_cell.angle_gamma   90.00
#
_symmetry.space_group_name_H-M   'P 1'
#
loop_
_entity.id
_entity.type
_entity.pdbx_description
1 polymer ?
#
loop_
_entity_poly.entity_id
_entity_poly.type
_entity_poly.pdbx_seq_one_letter_code
_entity_poly.pdbx_strand_id
1 'polypeptide(L)'
;MSDEPTSADDRFEIGPRVAAAARVAPHQRQRGEPLYRPLRVFAIDPAASRLDGAVATVNVPYEPVAPGPVGALFEVDDYDRERGRHYARLDLNDPFPLMHAGRAPAAADPQFHQQMVYAVASRVYVAFKKALGRNLAWGFTNQTQAQLLIRPHAFVGRNAFYDRDAGEIAFGYFAADSEVVGMNLPGGTIFTCLSHDIVAHETTHALLDGLRAYFAVPTGPDVLAVHEALADLVALFLHFEYRPVVRSAIQRCRGDLRQPSVLADLAQQFGQTTGAGLALRHTLDDLGGGKPTRYDPGLESHALGGILVAAVYEAFTTICQKKTKRVIRLATGGTGQLPNGDLPVDLVDELVDKVGRIATQFLTVCVRAVDYCPTVDIEFGELLRALITADADLVPSDPWAYREALIDAFRRRGIYPAGVPNLSEEALRWEEPAEPLPPIPGLDFAVLKFKGDPASAADIEELRRQACALGKWLVASDAAQRAFGLAAPDPSARIYPPCVESIRTLRRVGPDGQVVFDLVAEVTQRRTGRVSPRGAFFEFTGGATVIVGPEGVVRYVIRKRITNDERLERQRQYMTHAGRRYWARADGALRPASSPFRLLHRPRGAPRRRSRPA
;
A
#
# COMPACT_ATOMS: atom_id res chain seq x y z
N MET A 1 -0.97 35.22 -5.27
CA MET A 1 0.40 35.58 -5.69
C MET A 1 1.06 36.20 -4.48
N SER A 2 1.83 35.40 -3.76
CA SER A 2 2.62 35.81 -2.61
C SER A 2 3.86 34.93 -2.65
N ASP A 3 4.98 35.56 -2.94
CA ASP A 3 6.29 34.96 -3.19
C ASP A 3 6.71 34.06 -2.03
N GLU A 4 6.90 32.76 -2.34
CA GLU A 4 7.64 31.85 -1.46
C GLU A 4 9.14 32.06 -1.69
N PRO A 5 9.98 32.08 -0.63
CA PRO A 5 11.41 32.19 -0.79
C PRO A 5 11.97 30.83 -1.25
N THR A 6 11.99 30.60 -2.55
CA THR A 6 12.90 29.60 -3.16
C THR A 6 14.32 30.11 -2.96
N SER A 7 15.06 29.58 -1.99
CA SER A 7 16.52 29.66 -2.05
C SER A 7 16.96 28.72 -3.19
N ALA A 8 16.85 29.22 -4.42
CA ALA A 8 17.08 28.51 -5.66
C ALA A 8 18.59 28.39 -5.87
N ASP A 9 19.15 27.26 -5.47
CA ASP A 9 20.35 26.76 -6.13
C ASP A 9 19.87 26.15 -7.45
N ASP A 10 20.11 26.80 -8.59
CA ASP A 10 19.63 26.38 -9.91
C ASP A 10 20.11 24.97 -10.32
N ARG A 11 20.99 24.35 -9.51
CA ARG A 11 21.51 23.00 -9.71
C ARG A 11 20.58 21.89 -9.21
N PHE A 12 19.55 22.18 -8.39
CA PHE A 12 18.55 21.19 -7.97
C PHE A 12 17.18 21.81 -7.66
N GLU A 13 16.13 20.98 -7.69
CA GLU A 13 14.75 21.34 -7.39
C GLU A 13 14.31 20.74 -6.03
N ILE A 14 13.40 21.41 -5.32
CA ILE A 14 12.70 20.85 -4.16
C ILE A 14 11.25 20.59 -4.57
N GLY A 15 10.83 19.33 -4.54
CA GLY A 15 9.50 18.93 -4.95
C GLY A 15 8.42 19.45 -3.99
N PRO A 16 7.20 19.73 -4.49
CA PRO A 16 6.11 20.22 -3.65
C PRO A 16 5.69 19.21 -2.57
N ARG A 17 5.98 17.92 -2.79
CA ARG A 17 5.66 16.83 -1.88
C ARG A 17 6.47 16.83 -0.59
N VAL A 18 7.60 17.56 -0.53
CA VAL A 18 8.38 17.74 0.70
C VAL A 18 7.52 18.34 1.81
N ALA A 19 6.64 19.29 1.46
CA ALA A 19 5.76 19.93 2.44
C ALA A 19 4.48 19.12 2.76
N ALA A 20 4.14 18.10 1.96
CA ALA A 20 2.86 17.40 2.08
C ALA A 20 2.69 16.68 3.42
N ALA A 21 3.77 16.12 3.97
CA ALA A 21 3.73 15.39 5.24
C ALA A 21 3.38 16.28 6.45
N ALA A 22 3.79 17.55 6.44
CA ALA A 22 3.48 18.48 7.51
C ALA A 22 2.03 19.01 7.47
N ARG A 23 1.33 18.83 6.33
CA ARG A 23 -0.07 19.26 6.17
C ARG A 23 -1.06 18.26 6.77
N VAL A 24 -0.68 16.99 6.84
CA VAL A 24 -1.48 15.95 7.49
C VAL A 24 -1.12 15.91 8.97
N ALA A 25 -2.01 16.42 9.81
CA ALA A 25 -1.84 16.45 11.26
C ALA A 25 -2.93 15.62 11.93
N PRO A 26 -2.70 14.30 12.16
CA PRO A 26 -3.65 13.48 12.89
C PRO A 26 -3.90 14.03 14.29
N HIS A 27 -5.12 13.82 14.80
CA HIS A 27 -5.47 14.22 16.16
C HIS A 27 -4.48 13.66 17.19
N GLN A 28 -3.93 14.54 18.01
CA GLN A 28 -3.12 14.15 19.16
C GLN A 28 -4.04 14.01 20.37
N ARG A 29 -4.24 12.77 20.79
CA ARG A 29 -5.09 12.45 21.93
C ARG A 29 -4.67 13.23 23.17
N GLN A 30 -5.63 13.92 23.78
CA GLN A 30 -5.46 14.68 25.01
C GLN A 30 -5.74 13.84 26.25
N ARG A 31 -5.24 14.29 27.40
CA ARG A 31 -5.53 13.64 28.69
C ARG A 31 -7.04 13.73 28.98
N GLY A 32 -7.66 12.59 29.26
CA GLY A 32 -9.10 12.50 29.52
C GLY A 32 -9.94 12.05 28.32
N GLU A 33 -9.39 12.10 27.11
CA GLU A 33 -10.07 11.55 25.93
C GLU A 33 -10.00 10.01 25.91
N PRO A 34 -11.00 9.33 25.34
CA PRO A 34 -10.94 7.89 25.08
C PRO A 34 -9.72 7.51 24.25
N LEU A 35 -9.28 6.26 24.36
CA LEU A 35 -8.24 5.74 23.47
C LEU A 35 -8.80 5.43 22.08
N TYR A 36 -10.02 4.88 22.05
CA TYR A 36 -10.65 4.37 20.85
C TYR A 36 -12.13 4.71 20.80
N ARG A 37 -12.67 4.85 19.60
CA ARG A 37 -14.09 4.78 19.28
C ARG A 37 -14.36 3.40 18.65
N PRO A 38 -14.97 2.45 19.38
CA PRO A 38 -15.32 1.15 18.82
C PRO A 38 -16.44 1.33 17.78
N LEU A 39 -16.28 0.78 16.59
CA LEU A 39 -17.26 0.83 15.51
C LEU A 39 -17.48 -0.57 14.93
N ARG A 40 -18.74 -0.92 14.67
CA ARG A 40 -19.08 -2.17 13.98
C ARG A 40 -18.90 -2.02 12.47
N VAL A 41 -18.38 -3.06 11.84
CA VAL A 41 -18.15 -3.14 10.39
C VAL A 41 -18.60 -4.50 9.88
N PHE A 42 -18.85 -4.60 8.58
CA PHE A 42 -18.83 -5.91 7.92
C PHE A 42 -17.38 -6.35 7.82
N ALA A 43 -17.04 -7.45 8.49
CA ALA A 43 -15.69 -8.00 8.46
C ALA A 43 -15.43 -8.73 7.15
N ILE A 44 -16.45 -9.39 6.60
CA ILE A 44 -16.43 -10.11 5.31
C ILE A 44 -17.65 -9.64 4.50
N ASP A 45 -17.88 -10.19 3.29
CA ASP A 45 -19.02 -9.78 2.44
C ASP A 45 -20.36 -9.75 3.22
N PRO A 46 -21.20 -8.69 3.07
CA PRO A 46 -22.48 -8.57 3.74
C PRO A 46 -23.44 -9.75 3.54
N ALA A 47 -23.30 -10.50 2.46
CA ALA A 47 -24.10 -11.69 2.16
C ALA A 47 -23.65 -12.95 2.91
N ALA A 48 -22.50 -12.91 3.60
CA ALA A 48 -21.96 -14.02 4.37
C ALA A 48 -22.68 -14.21 5.71
N SER A 49 -22.58 -15.43 6.25
CA SER A 49 -23.25 -15.80 7.50
C SER A 49 -22.65 -15.08 8.72
N ARG A 50 -23.51 -14.63 9.65
CA ARG A 50 -23.06 -14.11 10.96
C ARG A 50 -22.24 -15.12 11.76
N LEU A 51 -22.50 -16.42 11.55
CA LEU A 51 -21.73 -17.51 12.19
C LEU A 51 -20.27 -17.54 11.71
N ASP A 52 -19.98 -16.88 10.59
CA ASP A 52 -18.64 -16.85 9.98
C ASP A 52 -17.81 -15.67 10.48
N GLY A 53 -18.35 -14.89 11.42
CA GLY A 53 -17.72 -13.66 11.89
C GLY A 53 -17.96 -12.48 10.95
N ALA A 54 -19.06 -12.47 10.19
CA ALA A 54 -19.35 -11.43 9.19
C ALA A 54 -19.42 -10.00 9.75
N VAL A 55 -19.55 -9.84 11.07
CA VAL A 55 -19.51 -8.56 11.76
C VAL A 55 -18.34 -8.54 12.73
N ALA A 56 -17.53 -7.50 12.67
CA ALA A 56 -16.49 -7.22 13.64
C ALA A 56 -16.70 -5.85 14.29
N THR A 57 -16.23 -5.71 15.53
CA THR A 57 -16.07 -4.41 16.17
C THR A 57 -14.60 -4.02 16.07
N VAL A 58 -14.33 -2.88 15.43
CA VAL A 58 -12.98 -2.34 15.26
C VAL A 58 -12.75 -1.15 16.16
N ASN A 59 -11.55 -1.09 16.75
CA ASN A 59 -11.13 0.03 17.57
C ASN A 59 -10.47 1.09 16.68
N VAL A 60 -11.24 2.13 16.33
CA VAL A 60 -10.72 3.30 15.62
C VAL A 60 -10.08 4.24 16.64
N PRO A 61 -8.84 4.75 16.43
CA PRO A 61 -8.27 5.75 17.32
C PRO A 61 -9.23 6.92 17.50
N TYR A 62 -9.45 7.32 18.75
CA TYR A 62 -10.40 8.40 19.03
C TYR A 62 -9.91 9.72 18.43
N GLU A 63 -10.81 10.42 17.75
CA GLU A 63 -10.68 11.83 17.41
C GLU A 63 -12.06 12.51 17.49
N PRO A 64 -12.12 13.82 17.78
CA PRO A 64 -13.31 14.63 17.55
C PRO A 64 -13.65 14.63 16.06
N VAL A 65 -14.90 14.34 15.71
CA VAL A 65 -15.38 14.35 14.32
C VAL A 65 -16.68 15.14 14.19
N ALA A 66 -16.89 15.80 13.06
CA ALA A 66 -18.19 16.37 12.70
C ALA A 66 -19.09 15.34 11.99
N PRO A 67 -20.42 15.56 11.89
CA PRO A 67 -21.33 14.64 11.19
C PRO A 67 -20.98 14.44 9.70
N GLY A 68 -21.13 13.19 9.23
CA GLY A 68 -20.59 12.73 7.95
C GLY A 68 -19.09 12.50 8.13
N PRO A 69 -18.72 11.53 8.99
CA PRO A 69 -17.60 11.63 9.92
C PRO A 69 -16.40 12.37 9.31
N VAL A 70 -16.24 13.63 9.72
CA VAL A 70 -15.17 14.52 9.27
C VAL A 70 -14.13 14.60 10.39
N GLY A 71 -13.03 13.90 10.20
CA GLY A 71 -11.89 13.85 11.13
C GLY A 71 -10.65 14.54 10.56
N ALA A 72 -9.49 14.36 11.18
CA ALA A 72 -8.25 14.97 10.71
C ALA A 72 -7.74 14.36 9.38
N LEU A 73 -8.08 13.10 9.11
CA LEU A 73 -7.57 12.32 7.99
C LEU A 73 -8.58 12.11 6.88
N PHE A 74 -9.85 11.99 7.24
CA PHE A 74 -10.92 11.54 6.35
C PHE A 74 -12.12 12.47 6.46
N GLU A 75 -12.75 12.72 5.32
CA GLU A 75 -14.07 13.33 5.22
C GLU A 75 -15.00 12.33 4.52
N VAL A 76 -16.13 12.00 5.12
CA VAL A 76 -17.14 11.15 4.47
C VAL A 76 -18.31 12.01 3.99
N ASP A 77 -18.34 12.28 2.68
CA ASP A 77 -19.41 13.03 2.03
C ASP A 77 -20.30 12.09 1.21
N ASP A 78 -21.51 11.86 1.74
CA ASP A 78 -22.46 10.95 1.15
C ASP A 78 -23.43 11.65 0.19
N TYR A 79 -22.86 12.24 -0.86
CA TYR A 79 -23.58 12.83 -1.98
C TYR A 79 -23.70 11.84 -3.15
N ASP A 80 -24.93 11.46 -3.47
CA ASP A 80 -25.26 10.63 -4.63
C ASP A 80 -25.58 11.54 -5.82
N ARG A 81 -24.58 11.73 -6.69
CA ARG A 81 -24.71 12.60 -7.87
C ARG A 81 -25.72 12.07 -8.89
N GLU A 82 -25.85 10.76 -9.00
CA GLU A 82 -26.78 10.13 -9.96
C GLU A 82 -28.24 10.28 -9.50
N ARG A 83 -28.48 10.29 -8.19
CA ARG A 83 -29.82 10.56 -7.61
C ARG A 83 -30.03 12.02 -7.20
N GLY A 84 -29.02 12.87 -7.29
CA GLY A 84 -29.07 14.29 -6.95
C GLY A 84 -29.44 14.56 -5.48
N ARG A 85 -28.98 13.72 -4.54
CA ARG A 85 -29.33 13.85 -3.11
C ARG A 85 -28.16 13.63 -2.19
N HIS A 86 -28.18 14.32 -1.05
CA HIS A 86 -27.35 13.96 0.11
C HIS A 86 -28.12 13.00 1.01
N TYR A 87 -27.46 11.93 1.44
CA TYR A 87 -27.99 11.09 2.52
C TYR A 87 -27.80 11.77 3.88
N ALA A 88 -28.57 11.33 4.87
CA ALA A 88 -28.43 11.82 6.23
C ALA A 88 -27.00 11.57 6.73
N ARG A 89 -26.35 12.60 7.25
CA ARG A 89 -24.98 12.53 7.76
C ARG A 89 -24.96 11.72 9.07
N LEU A 90 -24.02 10.79 9.19
CA LEU A 90 -23.80 10.05 10.43
C LEU A 90 -23.11 10.95 11.47
N ASP A 91 -23.75 11.18 12.61
CA ASP A 91 -23.09 11.77 13.77
C ASP A 91 -22.55 10.66 14.69
N LEU A 92 -21.23 10.50 14.76
CA LEU A 92 -20.58 9.53 15.64
C LEU A 92 -20.52 9.97 17.11
N ASN A 93 -20.92 11.20 17.43
CA ASN A 93 -21.01 11.71 18.80
C ASN A 93 -22.44 11.67 19.36
N ASP A 94 -23.42 11.25 18.57
CA ASP A 94 -24.76 10.99 19.06
C ASP A 94 -24.71 9.90 20.17
N PRO A 95 -25.50 10.04 21.26
CA PRO A 95 -25.51 9.07 22.35
C PRO A 95 -25.74 7.62 21.90
N PHE A 96 -26.57 7.40 20.87
CA PHE A 96 -26.91 6.06 20.40
C PHE A 96 -25.69 5.33 19.78
N PRO A 97 -24.99 5.87 18.75
CA PRO A 97 -23.74 5.28 18.27
C PRO A 97 -22.67 5.13 19.37
N LEU A 98 -22.54 6.08 20.29
CA LEU A 98 -21.54 6.01 21.37
C LEU A 98 -21.77 4.82 22.31
N MET A 99 -23.03 4.54 22.68
CA MET A 99 -23.37 3.44 23.59
C MET A 99 -23.38 2.06 22.92
N HIS A 100 -23.43 1.99 21.59
CA HIS A 100 -23.62 0.74 20.83
C HIS A 100 -22.44 0.34 19.93
N ALA A 101 -21.26 0.95 20.13
CA ALA A 101 -20.11 0.77 19.24
C ALA A 101 -20.48 1.05 17.77
N GLY A 102 -21.10 2.21 17.55
CA GLY A 102 -21.64 2.63 16.27
C GLY A 102 -23.01 2.03 15.94
N ARG A 103 -23.47 2.27 14.71
CA ARG A 103 -24.68 1.68 14.13
C ARG A 103 -24.53 0.18 13.90
N ALA A 104 -25.66 -0.52 13.95
CA ALA A 104 -25.69 -1.94 13.62
C ALA A 104 -25.44 -2.14 12.12
N PRO A 105 -24.67 -3.17 11.72
CA PRO A 105 -24.44 -3.46 10.31
C PRO A 105 -25.74 -3.70 9.55
N ALA A 106 -25.95 -2.91 8.51
CA ALA A 106 -27.16 -2.93 7.69
C ALA A 106 -26.84 -2.46 6.27
N ALA A 107 -27.17 -3.29 5.27
CA ALA A 107 -26.93 -2.98 3.86
C ALA A 107 -27.90 -1.93 3.26
N ALA A 108 -28.97 -1.62 3.98
CA ALA A 108 -29.99 -0.64 3.57
C ALA A 108 -29.87 0.70 4.32
N ASP A 109 -28.86 0.86 5.19
CA ASP A 109 -28.67 2.05 6.02
C ASP A 109 -27.47 2.87 5.52
N PRO A 110 -27.69 3.99 4.80
CA PRO A 110 -26.62 4.86 4.32
C PRO A 110 -25.73 5.41 5.43
N GLN A 111 -26.26 5.62 6.64
CA GLN A 111 -25.43 6.06 7.77
C GLN A 111 -24.47 4.95 8.20
N PHE A 112 -24.88 3.68 8.15
CA PHE A 112 -23.95 2.57 8.35
C PHE A 112 -22.89 2.50 7.24
N HIS A 113 -23.22 2.82 6.00
CA HIS A 113 -22.24 2.85 4.90
C HIS A 113 -21.13 3.87 5.18
N GLN A 114 -21.50 5.05 5.71
CA GLN A 114 -20.54 6.07 6.15
C GLN A 114 -19.65 5.57 7.31
N GLN A 115 -20.23 4.83 8.26
CA GLN A 115 -19.46 4.20 9.35
C GLN A 115 -18.46 3.16 8.82
N MET A 116 -18.92 2.30 7.91
CA MET A 116 -18.14 1.22 7.32
C MET A 116 -16.87 1.77 6.67
N VAL A 117 -17.02 2.74 5.76
CA VAL A 117 -15.87 3.30 5.04
C VAL A 117 -14.92 4.06 5.95
N TYR A 118 -15.44 4.84 6.90
CA TYR A 118 -14.62 5.60 7.85
C TYR A 118 -13.80 4.67 8.75
N ALA A 119 -14.44 3.62 9.27
CA ALA A 119 -13.80 2.69 10.20
C ALA A 119 -12.71 1.86 9.52
N VAL A 120 -12.99 1.31 8.34
CA VAL A 120 -12.00 0.50 7.60
C VAL A 120 -10.85 1.37 7.08
N ALA A 121 -11.12 2.54 6.50
CA ALA A 121 -10.05 3.45 6.05
C ALA A 121 -9.13 3.88 7.21
N SER A 122 -9.71 4.15 8.38
CA SER A 122 -8.95 4.46 9.60
C SER A 122 -8.08 3.29 10.05
N ARG A 123 -8.57 2.04 9.97
CA ARG A 123 -7.78 0.84 10.29
C ARG A 123 -6.57 0.70 9.37
N VAL A 124 -6.76 0.89 8.06
CA VAL A 124 -5.68 0.82 7.06
C VAL A 124 -4.61 1.88 7.37
N TYR A 125 -5.02 3.13 7.60
CA TYR A 125 -4.09 4.21 7.97
C TYR A 125 -3.27 3.86 9.22
N VAL A 126 -3.91 3.32 10.26
CA VAL A 126 -3.23 2.92 11.50
C VAL A 126 -2.24 1.79 11.26
N ALA A 127 -2.59 0.80 10.42
CA ALA A 127 -1.68 -0.28 10.05
C ALA A 127 -0.41 0.28 9.40
N PHE A 128 -0.57 1.22 8.46
CA PHE A 128 0.56 1.88 7.81
C PHE A 128 1.39 2.74 8.78
N LYS A 129 0.72 3.56 9.60
CA LYS A 129 1.38 4.40 10.61
C LYS A 129 2.19 3.55 11.59
N LYS A 130 1.66 2.41 12.04
CA LYS A 130 2.36 1.48 12.94
C LYS A 130 3.55 0.83 12.25
N ALA A 131 3.41 0.41 10.99
CA ALA A 131 4.49 -0.22 10.25
C ALA A 131 5.64 0.74 9.95
N LEU A 132 5.34 1.95 9.49
CA LEU A 132 6.33 2.96 9.06
C LEU A 132 6.84 3.84 10.21
N GLY A 133 6.07 3.94 11.30
CA GLY A 133 6.46 4.67 12.50
C GLY A 133 6.23 6.18 12.46
N ARG A 134 5.60 6.69 11.40
CA ARG A 134 5.40 8.12 11.11
C ARG A 134 3.97 8.40 10.66
N ASN A 135 3.58 9.68 10.71
CA ASN A 135 2.34 10.13 10.04
C ASN A 135 2.53 10.09 8.51
N LEU A 136 1.44 9.85 7.79
CA LEU A 136 1.45 9.62 6.35
C LEU A 136 0.92 10.86 5.66
N ALA A 137 1.48 11.17 4.49
CA ALA A 137 1.00 12.24 3.62
C ALA A 137 0.06 11.66 2.57
N TRP A 138 -0.82 12.51 2.03
CA TRP A 138 -1.60 12.19 0.83
C TRP A 138 -0.86 12.60 -0.45
N GLY A 139 -1.18 11.93 -1.56
CA GLY A 139 -0.57 12.16 -2.88
C GLY A 139 -1.32 13.13 -3.79
N PHE A 140 -2.32 13.85 -3.26
CA PHE A 140 -3.29 14.62 -4.04
C PHE A 140 -2.65 15.65 -4.97
N THR A 141 -3.27 15.87 -6.13
CA THR A 141 -2.86 16.96 -7.03
C THR A 141 -3.08 18.32 -6.35
N ASN A 142 -4.20 18.49 -5.66
CA ASN A 142 -4.45 19.67 -4.84
C ASN A 142 -3.74 19.57 -3.47
N GLN A 143 -2.57 20.19 -3.37
CA GLN A 143 -1.76 20.19 -2.14
C GLN A 143 -2.40 20.96 -0.98
N THR A 144 -3.48 21.73 -1.17
CA THR A 144 -4.19 22.39 -0.06
C THR A 144 -5.16 21.48 0.67
N GLN A 145 -5.52 20.34 0.07
CA GLN A 145 -6.44 19.39 0.67
C GLN A 145 -5.72 18.54 1.72
N ALA A 146 -6.26 18.52 2.95
CA ALA A 146 -5.67 17.80 4.09
C ALA A 146 -6.30 16.42 4.33
N GLN A 147 -7.54 16.22 3.90
CA GLN A 147 -8.32 15.01 4.15
C GLN A 147 -8.55 14.23 2.85
N LEU A 148 -8.58 12.90 2.94
CA LEU A 148 -9.08 12.05 1.87
C LEU A 148 -10.61 12.06 1.90
N LEU A 149 -11.22 12.44 0.78
CA LEU A 149 -12.67 12.42 0.64
C LEU A 149 -13.15 11.00 0.32
N ILE A 150 -14.15 10.52 1.03
CA ILE A 150 -14.71 9.19 0.80
C ILE A 150 -16.18 9.33 0.44
N ARG A 151 -16.56 8.79 -0.73
CA ARG A 151 -17.92 8.85 -1.28
C ARG A 151 -18.55 7.45 -1.36
N PRO A 152 -19.36 7.04 -0.36
CA PRO A 152 -19.99 5.71 -0.34
C PRO A 152 -20.91 5.43 -1.53
N HIS A 153 -21.59 6.46 -2.07
CA HIS A 153 -22.57 6.35 -3.14
C HIS A 153 -22.22 7.24 -4.34
N ALA A 154 -21.01 7.10 -4.88
CA ALA A 154 -20.46 8.03 -5.86
C ALA A 154 -21.08 7.89 -7.28
N PHE A 155 -21.37 6.67 -7.74
CA PHE A 155 -21.89 6.43 -9.09
C PHE A 155 -22.61 5.07 -9.23
N VAL A 156 -23.41 4.90 -10.28
CA VAL A 156 -23.98 3.61 -10.66
C VAL A 156 -22.94 2.79 -11.44
N GLY A 157 -22.48 1.68 -10.88
CA GLY A 157 -21.53 0.77 -11.55
C GLY A 157 -20.89 -0.27 -10.62
N ARG A 158 -20.41 -1.36 -11.23
CA ARG A 158 -19.63 -2.44 -10.57
C ARG A 158 -18.18 -2.05 -10.38
N ASN A 159 -17.91 -0.95 -9.68
CA ASN A 159 -16.54 -0.48 -9.49
C ASN A 159 -16.34 0.35 -8.22
N ALA A 160 -15.08 0.49 -7.80
CA ALA A 160 -14.60 1.54 -6.91
C ALA A 160 -13.25 2.03 -7.45
N PHE A 161 -12.81 3.23 -7.07
CA PHE A 161 -11.48 3.71 -7.42
C PHE A 161 -11.05 4.88 -6.53
N TYR A 162 -9.75 4.94 -6.25
CA TYR A 162 -9.06 6.15 -5.82
C TYR A 162 -8.80 7.11 -7.01
N ASP A 163 -9.11 8.40 -6.82
CA ASP A 163 -8.82 9.47 -7.76
C ASP A 163 -7.91 10.52 -7.10
N ARG A 164 -6.65 10.58 -7.57
CA ARG A 164 -5.62 11.51 -7.08
C ARG A 164 -5.98 12.98 -7.33
N ASP A 165 -6.63 13.28 -8.46
CA ASP A 165 -6.89 14.67 -8.85
C ASP A 165 -7.97 15.29 -7.97
N ALA A 166 -9.01 14.50 -7.68
CA ALA A 166 -10.09 14.89 -6.78
C ALA A 166 -9.78 14.63 -5.30
N GLY A 167 -8.70 13.90 -5.00
CA GLY A 167 -8.35 13.48 -3.66
C GLY A 167 -9.47 12.67 -2.99
N GLU A 168 -10.10 11.78 -3.74
CA GLU A 168 -11.29 11.04 -3.30
C GLU A 168 -11.20 9.53 -3.57
N ILE A 169 -11.93 8.75 -2.77
CA ILE A 169 -12.32 7.38 -3.11
C ILE A 169 -13.80 7.38 -3.47
N ALA A 170 -14.10 6.89 -4.66
CA ALA A 170 -15.46 6.82 -5.20
C ALA A 170 -15.95 5.37 -5.22
N PHE A 171 -16.99 5.06 -4.45
CA PHE A 171 -17.63 3.74 -4.44
C PHE A 171 -18.88 3.72 -5.31
N GLY A 172 -18.95 2.72 -6.19
CA GLY A 172 -20.11 2.47 -7.02
C GLY A 172 -21.16 1.56 -6.35
N TYR A 173 -22.38 1.58 -6.90
CA TYR A 173 -23.43 0.63 -6.56
C TYR A 173 -24.14 0.11 -7.81
N PHE A 174 -24.68 -1.11 -7.75
CA PHE A 174 -25.28 -1.76 -8.91
C PHE A 174 -26.34 -2.79 -8.50
N ALA A 175 -27.21 -3.18 -9.43
CA ALA A 175 -28.16 -4.25 -9.20
C ALA A 175 -27.48 -5.62 -9.30
N ALA A 176 -27.74 -6.49 -8.33
CA ALA A 176 -27.30 -7.88 -8.33
C ALA A 176 -27.82 -8.63 -9.56
N ASP A 177 -27.01 -9.55 -10.08
CA ASP A 177 -27.40 -10.41 -11.20
C ASP A 177 -28.60 -11.31 -10.82
N SER A 178 -29.28 -11.89 -11.82
CA SER A 178 -30.43 -12.79 -11.56
C SER A 178 -30.03 -14.08 -10.87
N GLU A 179 -28.78 -14.53 -11.05
CA GLU A 179 -28.15 -15.61 -10.30
C GLU A 179 -27.33 -15.01 -9.16
N VAL A 180 -27.82 -15.14 -7.93
CA VAL A 180 -27.19 -14.58 -6.72
C VAL A 180 -26.65 -15.70 -5.84
N VAL A 181 -25.46 -15.46 -5.27
CA VAL A 181 -24.83 -16.33 -4.27
C VAL A 181 -25.07 -15.73 -2.87
N GLY A 182 -25.33 -16.59 -1.89
CA GLY A 182 -25.52 -16.20 -0.49
C GLY A 182 -26.90 -15.59 -0.21
N MET A 183 -26.93 -14.56 0.65
CA MET A 183 -28.17 -13.87 1.07
C MET A 183 -28.57 -12.70 0.15
N ASN A 184 -27.92 -12.55 -1.02
CA ASN A 184 -28.24 -11.48 -1.96
C ASN A 184 -29.60 -11.75 -2.64
N LEU A 185 -30.42 -10.71 -2.77
CA LEU A 185 -31.69 -10.77 -3.49
C LEU A 185 -31.43 -10.55 -4.99
N PRO A 186 -32.01 -11.35 -5.91
CA PRO A 186 -31.95 -11.05 -7.35
C PRO A 186 -32.47 -9.62 -7.61
N GLY A 187 -31.68 -8.79 -8.29
CA GLY A 187 -32.02 -7.38 -8.52
C GLY A 187 -31.88 -6.44 -7.30
N GLY A 188 -31.44 -6.96 -6.15
CA GLY A 188 -31.09 -6.14 -4.99
C GLY A 188 -29.90 -5.22 -5.27
N THR A 189 -29.79 -4.08 -4.57
CA THR A 189 -28.64 -3.17 -4.78
C THR A 189 -27.44 -3.64 -3.97
N ILE A 190 -26.31 -3.84 -4.64
CA ILE A 190 -25.00 -4.12 -4.06
C ILE A 190 -24.22 -2.81 -3.99
N PHE A 191 -23.63 -2.53 -2.84
CA PHE A 191 -22.80 -1.35 -2.58
C PHE A 191 -21.35 -1.76 -2.36
N THR A 192 -20.42 -1.28 -3.20
CA THR A 192 -19.01 -1.65 -3.05
C THR A 192 -18.39 -1.08 -1.77
N CYS A 193 -18.94 0.02 -1.24
CA CYS A 193 -18.55 0.61 0.05
C CYS A 193 -18.82 -0.29 1.27
N LEU A 194 -19.59 -1.36 1.11
CA LEU A 194 -19.85 -2.35 2.16
C LEU A 194 -18.84 -3.50 2.18
N SER A 195 -18.00 -3.63 1.15
CA SER A 195 -16.91 -4.61 1.15
C SER A 195 -15.73 -4.05 1.93
N HIS A 196 -15.32 -4.76 2.99
CA HIS A 196 -14.09 -4.47 3.71
C HIS A 196 -12.88 -4.39 2.76
N ASP A 197 -12.80 -5.33 1.83
CA ASP A 197 -11.64 -5.49 0.97
C ASP A 197 -11.53 -4.40 -0.07
N ILE A 198 -12.64 -4.01 -0.69
CA ILE A 198 -12.65 -2.88 -1.62
C ILE A 198 -12.25 -1.59 -0.87
N VAL A 199 -12.80 -1.34 0.33
CA VAL A 199 -12.43 -0.13 1.09
C VAL A 199 -10.95 -0.15 1.46
N ALA A 200 -10.43 -1.29 1.93
CA ALA A 200 -9.02 -1.43 2.30
C ALA A 200 -8.08 -1.30 1.09
N HIS A 201 -8.47 -1.88 -0.04
CA HIS A 201 -7.73 -1.86 -1.30
C HIS A 201 -7.60 -0.41 -1.83
N GLU A 202 -8.71 0.31 -1.97
CA GLU A 202 -8.69 1.70 -2.47
C GLU A 202 -7.99 2.67 -1.51
N THR A 203 -8.16 2.47 -0.20
CA THR A 203 -7.41 3.26 0.80
C THR A 203 -5.92 3.01 0.69
N THR A 204 -5.51 1.78 0.37
CA THR A 204 -4.10 1.44 0.17
C THR A 204 -3.53 2.14 -1.06
N HIS A 205 -4.27 2.24 -2.16
CA HIS A 205 -3.84 3.05 -3.31
C HIS A 205 -3.58 4.50 -2.93
N ALA A 206 -4.50 5.14 -2.19
CA ALA A 206 -4.34 6.53 -1.73
C ALA A 206 -3.09 6.71 -0.84
N LEU A 207 -2.80 5.74 0.03
CA LEU A 207 -1.62 5.77 0.90
C LEU A 207 -0.32 5.54 0.14
N LEU A 208 -0.26 4.55 -0.75
CA LEU A 208 0.91 4.31 -1.59
C LEU A 208 1.23 5.54 -2.46
N ASP A 209 0.19 6.15 -3.01
CA ASP A 209 0.30 7.37 -3.80
C ASP A 209 0.86 8.56 -3.01
N GLY A 210 0.54 8.65 -1.71
CA GLY A 210 1.09 9.65 -0.81
C GLY A 210 2.49 9.35 -0.29
N LEU A 211 2.86 8.07 -0.21
CA LEU A 211 4.18 7.64 0.22
C LEU A 211 5.26 7.86 -0.83
N ARG A 212 4.96 7.60 -2.10
CA ARG A 212 5.96 7.53 -3.18
C ARG A 212 5.57 8.40 -4.37
N ALA A 213 6.49 9.22 -4.88
CA ALA A 213 6.15 10.29 -5.84
C ALA A 213 5.67 9.79 -7.21
N TYR A 214 6.37 8.80 -7.76
CA TYR A 214 6.20 8.31 -9.12
C TYR A 214 5.72 6.86 -9.22
N PHE A 215 5.34 6.26 -8.08
CA PHE A 215 4.96 4.86 -7.98
C PHE A 215 3.70 4.50 -8.76
N ALA A 216 2.78 5.45 -8.95
CA ALA A 216 1.59 5.27 -9.77
C ALA A 216 1.82 5.48 -11.27
N VAL A 217 3.02 5.89 -11.70
CA VAL A 217 3.30 6.16 -13.12
C VAL A 217 3.54 4.84 -13.85
N PRO A 218 2.70 4.47 -14.84
CA PRO A 218 2.75 3.16 -15.47
C PRO A 218 3.86 3.13 -16.52
N THR A 219 5.09 2.88 -16.08
CA THR A 219 6.30 2.81 -16.91
C THR A 219 6.66 1.39 -17.34
N GLY A 220 6.08 0.38 -16.70
CA GLY A 220 6.27 -1.04 -17.01
C GLY A 220 5.11 -1.91 -16.51
N PRO A 221 5.10 -3.21 -16.86
CA PRO A 221 4.02 -4.13 -16.47
C PRO A 221 3.92 -4.31 -14.94
N ASP A 222 5.07 -4.36 -14.26
CA ASP A 222 5.16 -4.64 -12.83
C ASP A 222 4.64 -3.50 -11.96
N VAL A 223 4.73 -2.25 -12.41
CA VAL A 223 4.45 -1.07 -11.56
C VAL A 223 3.02 -1.10 -11.03
N LEU A 224 2.04 -1.21 -11.92
CA LEU A 224 0.64 -1.30 -11.49
C LEU A 224 0.35 -2.64 -10.80
N ALA A 225 0.98 -3.73 -11.24
CA ALA A 225 0.78 -5.04 -10.63
C ALA A 225 1.29 -5.11 -9.16
N VAL A 226 2.37 -4.41 -8.83
CA VAL A 226 2.83 -4.22 -7.43
C VAL A 226 1.80 -3.43 -6.63
N HIS A 227 1.23 -2.37 -7.19
CA HIS A 227 0.20 -1.59 -6.53
C HIS A 227 -1.04 -2.43 -6.20
N GLU A 228 -1.53 -3.21 -7.17
CA GLU A 228 -2.62 -4.16 -6.95
C GLU A 228 -2.26 -5.18 -5.86
N ALA A 229 -1.08 -5.80 -5.98
CA ALA A 229 -0.65 -6.83 -5.05
C ALA A 229 -0.51 -6.31 -3.61
N LEU A 230 0.03 -5.11 -3.41
CA LEU A 230 0.13 -4.50 -2.08
C LEU A 230 -1.24 -4.15 -1.52
N ALA A 231 -2.16 -3.63 -2.34
CA ALA A 231 -3.52 -3.33 -1.92
C ALA A 231 -4.28 -4.59 -1.49
N ASP A 232 -4.17 -5.67 -2.27
CA ASP A 232 -4.75 -6.97 -1.94
C ASP A 232 -4.11 -7.61 -0.70
N LEU A 233 -2.78 -7.55 -0.55
CA LEU A 233 -2.09 -8.06 0.64
C LEU A 233 -2.50 -7.32 1.91
N VAL A 234 -2.68 -6.00 1.84
CA VAL A 234 -3.17 -5.21 2.97
C VAL A 234 -4.59 -5.60 3.33
N ALA A 235 -5.50 -5.65 2.35
CA ALA A 235 -6.89 -6.07 2.57
C ALA A 235 -6.94 -7.47 3.20
N LEU A 236 -6.20 -8.43 2.61
CA LEU A 236 -6.11 -9.81 3.08
C LEU A 236 -5.59 -9.92 4.51
N PHE A 237 -4.45 -9.28 4.83
CA PHE A 237 -3.86 -9.44 6.15
C PHE A 237 -4.62 -8.70 7.26
N LEU A 238 -5.39 -7.66 6.94
CA LEU A 238 -6.26 -7.00 7.92
C LEU A 238 -7.36 -7.92 8.45
N HIS A 239 -7.86 -8.88 7.66
CA HIS A 239 -8.83 -9.87 8.15
C HIS A 239 -8.31 -10.72 9.30
N PHE A 240 -7.00 -10.95 9.33
CA PHE A 240 -6.39 -11.74 10.40
C PHE A 240 -6.32 -11.01 11.74
N GLU A 241 -6.67 -9.72 11.78
CA GLU A 241 -6.92 -8.98 13.02
C GLU A 241 -8.30 -9.29 13.61
N TYR A 242 -9.24 -9.80 12.81
CA TYR A 242 -10.60 -10.14 13.25
C TYR A 242 -10.65 -11.55 13.84
N ARG A 243 -10.43 -11.65 15.17
CA ARG A 243 -10.45 -12.93 15.91
C ARG A 243 -11.64 -13.85 15.56
N PRO A 244 -12.89 -13.38 15.44
CA PRO A 244 -14.01 -14.26 15.09
C PRO A 244 -13.87 -14.90 13.70
N VAL A 245 -13.38 -14.14 12.73
CA VAL A 245 -13.14 -14.60 11.35
C VAL A 245 -12.04 -15.68 11.35
N VAL A 246 -10.92 -15.40 12.01
CA VAL A 246 -9.79 -16.35 12.13
C VAL A 246 -10.17 -17.59 12.94
N ARG A 247 -11.03 -17.45 13.95
CA ARG A 247 -11.54 -18.59 14.73
C ARG A 247 -12.40 -19.51 13.86
N SER A 248 -13.38 -18.94 13.16
CA SER A 248 -14.26 -19.69 12.25
C SER A 248 -13.45 -20.44 11.19
N ALA A 249 -12.45 -19.76 10.61
CA ALA A 249 -11.47 -20.34 9.71
C ALA A 249 -10.75 -21.57 10.30
N ILE A 250 -10.15 -21.42 11.48
CA ILE A 250 -9.37 -22.49 12.12
C ILE A 250 -10.24 -23.69 12.49
N GLN A 251 -11.49 -23.44 12.91
CA GLN A 251 -12.45 -24.50 13.21
C GLN A 251 -12.84 -25.28 11.96
N ARG A 252 -13.14 -24.59 10.85
CA ARG A 252 -13.45 -25.21 9.56
C ARG A 252 -12.31 -26.07 9.02
N CYS A 253 -11.07 -25.60 9.17
CA CYS A 253 -9.89 -26.37 8.74
C CYS A 253 -9.45 -27.43 9.76
N ARG A 254 -10.14 -27.52 10.89
CA ARG A 254 -9.77 -28.38 12.03
C ARG A 254 -8.29 -28.22 12.40
N GLY A 255 -7.78 -26.98 12.36
CA GLY A 255 -6.39 -26.64 12.66
C GLY A 255 -5.35 -27.14 11.66
N ASP A 256 -5.76 -27.78 10.56
CA ASP A 256 -4.86 -28.20 9.50
C ASP A 256 -4.62 -27.07 8.50
N LEU A 257 -3.65 -26.20 8.84
CA LEU A 257 -3.20 -25.11 7.97
C LEU A 257 -2.42 -25.60 6.73
N ARG A 258 -2.29 -26.93 6.52
CA ARG A 258 -1.71 -27.52 5.31
C ARG A 258 -2.78 -27.79 4.25
N GLN A 259 -4.05 -27.86 4.64
CA GLN A 259 -5.11 -27.98 3.65
C GLN A 259 -5.22 -26.65 2.91
N PRO A 260 -5.00 -26.67 1.58
CA PRO A 260 -5.02 -25.46 0.75
C PRO A 260 -6.35 -24.72 0.89
N SER A 261 -7.44 -25.46 1.11
CA SER A 261 -8.80 -24.97 1.10
C SER A 261 -9.03 -23.82 2.05
N VAL A 262 -8.89 -23.90 3.38
CA VAL A 262 -9.59 -22.90 4.20
C VAL A 262 -8.93 -21.51 4.29
N LEU A 263 -7.60 -21.46 4.36
CA LEU A 263 -6.86 -20.19 4.29
C LEU A 263 -6.94 -19.61 2.87
N ALA A 264 -6.89 -20.44 1.83
CA ALA A 264 -7.15 -19.97 0.47
C ALA A 264 -8.63 -19.60 0.25
N ASP A 265 -9.59 -20.25 0.92
CA ASP A 265 -11.04 -20.04 0.84
C ASP A 265 -11.39 -18.72 1.53
N LEU A 266 -10.69 -18.36 2.62
CA LEU A 266 -10.72 -17.01 3.19
C LEU A 266 -10.17 -15.99 2.19
N ALA A 267 -8.96 -16.21 1.68
CA ALA A 267 -8.41 -15.34 0.65
C ALA A 267 -9.28 -15.28 -0.63
N GLN A 268 -10.04 -16.34 -0.93
CA GLN A 268 -10.98 -16.45 -2.05
C GLN A 268 -12.28 -15.70 -1.73
N GLN A 269 -12.83 -15.83 -0.52
CA GLN A 269 -13.98 -15.05 -0.05
C GLN A 269 -13.66 -13.55 0.02
N PHE A 270 -12.42 -13.21 0.35
CA PHE A 270 -11.94 -11.82 0.45
C PHE A 270 -11.58 -11.23 -0.92
N GLY A 271 -10.97 -12.04 -1.79
CA GLY A 271 -10.62 -11.64 -3.16
C GLY A 271 -11.81 -11.54 -4.11
N GLN A 272 -12.89 -12.29 -3.92
CA GLN A 272 -14.07 -12.31 -4.82
C GLN A 272 -14.69 -10.94 -5.11
N THR A 273 -14.50 -9.97 -4.20
CA THR A 273 -15.05 -8.62 -4.34
C THR A 273 -14.09 -7.63 -5.01
N THR A 274 -12.81 -7.98 -5.19
CA THR A 274 -11.82 -7.17 -5.93
C THR A 274 -11.60 -7.73 -7.34
N GLY A 275 -11.09 -6.91 -8.27
CA GLY A 275 -10.78 -7.34 -9.64
C GLY A 275 -9.80 -8.52 -9.71
N ALA A 276 -9.03 -8.74 -8.64
CA ALA A 276 -8.11 -9.85 -8.50
C ALA A 276 -8.75 -11.17 -8.06
N GLY A 277 -10.00 -11.22 -7.59
CA GLY A 277 -10.62 -12.43 -7.03
C GLY A 277 -10.58 -13.68 -7.90
N LEU A 278 -10.75 -13.50 -9.22
CA LEU A 278 -10.63 -14.60 -10.19
C LEU A 278 -9.18 -15.01 -10.43
N ALA A 279 -8.24 -14.07 -10.40
CA ALA A 279 -6.80 -14.34 -10.52
C ALA A 279 -6.23 -14.98 -9.25
N LEU A 280 -6.69 -14.53 -8.07
CA LEU A 280 -6.41 -15.13 -6.78
C LEU A 280 -6.93 -16.57 -6.73
N ARG A 281 -8.14 -16.82 -7.24
CA ARG A 281 -8.71 -18.17 -7.34
C ARG A 281 -7.78 -19.12 -8.10
N HIS A 282 -7.39 -18.76 -9.32
CA HIS A 282 -6.48 -19.60 -10.12
C HIS A 282 -5.08 -19.76 -9.50
N THR A 283 -4.53 -18.71 -8.87
CA THR A 283 -3.17 -18.75 -8.31
C THR A 283 -3.08 -19.38 -6.92
N LEU A 284 -4.18 -19.40 -6.16
CA LEU A 284 -4.28 -20.08 -4.86
C LEU A 284 -4.68 -21.54 -5.01
N ASP A 285 -5.43 -21.92 -6.04
CA ASP A 285 -5.69 -23.33 -6.39
C ASP A 285 -4.35 -24.09 -6.61
N ASP A 286 -3.31 -23.40 -7.11
CA ASP A 286 -1.95 -23.94 -7.25
C ASP A 286 -1.26 -24.27 -5.91
N LEU A 287 -1.70 -23.68 -4.79
CA LEU A 287 -1.18 -24.03 -3.45
C LEU A 287 -1.55 -25.45 -3.02
N GLY A 288 -2.52 -26.08 -3.72
CA GLY A 288 -2.97 -27.46 -3.47
C GLY A 288 -2.19 -28.59 -4.10
N GLY A 289 -0.93 -28.33 -4.48
CA GLY A 289 -0.06 -29.33 -5.10
C GLY A 289 0.04 -29.19 -6.63
N GLY A 290 -0.59 -28.16 -7.21
CA GLY A 290 -0.39 -27.75 -8.59
C GLY A 290 0.97 -27.10 -8.81
N LYS A 291 1.40 -27.00 -10.08
CA LYS A 291 2.59 -26.23 -10.45
C LYS A 291 2.23 -24.75 -10.38
N PRO A 292 2.92 -23.93 -9.56
CA PRO A 292 2.56 -22.53 -9.38
C PRO A 292 2.63 -21.75 -10.69
N THR A 293 1.60 -20.94 -10.93
CA THR A 293 1.57 -19.95 -12.00
C THR A 293 2.83 -19.09 -11.94
N ARG A 294 3.55 -19.02 -13.06
CA ARG A 294 4.81 -18.28 -13.17
C ARG A 294 4.56 -16.86 -13.64
N TYR A 295 5.47 -15.97 -13.24
CA TYR A 295 5.53 -14.59 -13.70
C TYR A 295 5.52 -14.53 -15.24
N ASP A 296 4.60 -13.72 -15.76
CA ASP A 296 4.46 -13.43 -17.18
C ASP A 296 4.09 -11.93 -17.35
N PRO A 297 5.01 -11.09 -17.88
CA PRO A 297 4.77 -9.67 -18.07
C PRO A 297 3.66 -9.35 -19.10
N GLY A 298 3.19 -10.35 -19.86
CA GLY A 298 2.06 -10.22 -20.79
C GLY A 298 0.69 -10.25 -20.12
N LEU A 299 0.62 -10.64 -18.83
CA LEU A 299 -0.64 -10.68 -18.08
C LEU A 299 -1.19 -9.28 -17.80
N GLU A 300 -2.50 -9.23 -17.57
CA GLU A 300 -3.17 -8.02 -17.10
C GLU A 300 -2.72 -7.71 -15.66
N SER A 301 -2.66 -6.42 -15.27
CA SER A 301 -2.05 -6.00 -14.01
C SER A 301 -2.65 -6.66 -12.76
N HIS A 302 -3.96 -6.94 -12.71
CA HIS A 302 -4.56 -7.67 -11.58
C HIS A 302 -4.09 -9.12 -11.55
N ALA A 303 -4.05 -9.79 -12.72
CA ALA A 303 -3.58 -11.17 -12.81
C ALA A 303 -2.09 -11.30 -12.48
N LEU A 304 -1.28 -10.36 -12.95
CA LEU A 304 0.13 -10.28 -12.64
C LEU A 304 0.37 -10.00 -11.15
N GLY A 305 -0.41 -9.08 -10.56
CA GLY A 305 -0.38 -8.79 -9.13
C GLY A 305 -0.76 -10.00 -8.26
N GLY A 306 -1.75 -10.80 -8.71
CA GLY A 306 -2.16 -12.04 -8.04
C GLY A 306 -1.01 -13.04 -7.84
N ILE A 307 -0.02 -13.06 -8.74
CA ILE A 307 1.18 -13.91 -8.59
C ILE A 307 2.02 -13.47 -7.38
N LEU A 308 2.18 -12.16 -7.14
CA LEU A 308 2.86 -11.64 -5.95
C LEU A 308 2.08 -11.94 -4.67
N VAL A 309 0.75 -11.74 -4.69
CA VAL A 309 -0.09 -12.04 -3.54
C VAL A 309 0.06 -13.51 -3.16
N ALA A 310 -0.02 -14.41 -4.15
CA ALA A 310 0.19 -15.84 -3.94
C ALA A 310 1.58 -16.18 -3.39
N ALA A 311 2.63 -15.48 -3.84
CA ALA A 311 4.00 -15.67 -3.32
C ALA A 311 4.10 -15.32 -1.82
N VAL A 312 3.64 -14.13 -1.45
CA VAL A 312 3.68 -13.67 -0.05
C VAL A 312 2.76 -14.52 0.83
N TYR A 313 1.61 -14.95 0.31
CA TYR A 313 0.68 -15.82 1.02
C TYR A 313 1.23 -17.23 1.26
N GLU A 314 1.94 -17.80 0.28
CA GLU A 314 2.61 -19.08 0.44
C GLU A 314 3.70 -19.02 1.52
N ALA A 315 4.49 -17.93 1.55
CA ALA A 315 5.46 -17.72 2.61
C ALA A 315 4.77 -17.61 3.99
N PHE A 316 3.67 -16.86 4.07
CA PHE A 316 2.84 -16.74 5.27
C PHE A 316 2.33 -18.10 5.77
N THR A 317 1.72 -18.91 4.91
CA THR A 317 1.19 -20.22 5.29
C THR A 317 2.29 -21.18 5.73
N THR A 318 3.45 -21.16 5.06
CA THR A 318 4.64 -21.95 5.43
C THR A 318 5.11 -21.60 6.84
N ILE A 319 5.19 -20.31 7.18
CA ILE A 319 5.56 -19.86 8.51
C ILE A 319 4.49 -20.21 9.55
N CYS A 320 3.20 -20.05 9.22
CA CYS A 320 2.10 -20.48 10.06
C CYS A 320 2.24 -21.96 10.44
N GLN A 321 2.43 -22.84 9.46
CA GLN A 321 2.63 -24.27 9.69
C GLN A 321 3.85 -24.55 10.59
N LYS A 322 5.00 -23.93 10.30
CA LYS A 322 6.23 -24.10 11.08
C LYS A 322 6.02 -23.68 12.54
N LYS A 323 5.36 -22.55 12.77
CA LYS A 323 5.15 -21.97 14.10
C LYS A 323 4.03 -22.70 14.87
N THR A 324 2.97 -23.19 14.24
CA THR A 324 1.89 -23.90 14.94
C THR A 324 2.22 -25.35 15.24
N LYS A 325 3.17 -25.97 14.53
CA LYS A 325 3.57 -27.38 14.71
C LYS A 325 3.86 -27.76 16.16
N ARG A 326 4.49 -26.87 16.95
CA ARG A 326 4.77 -27.11 18.37
C ARG A 326 3.47 -27.20 19.19
N VAL A 327 2.56 -26.27 18.99
CA VAL A 327 1.27 -26.20 19.69
C VAL A 327 0.45 -27.45 19.39
N ILE A 328 0.39 -27.83 18.11
CA ILE A 328 -0.30 -29.05 17.67
C ILE A 328 0.31 -30.28 18.35
N ARG A 329 1.64 -30.44 18.35
CA ARG A 329 2.27 -31.59 19.03
C ARG A 329 1.98 -31.64 20.53
N LEU A 330 1.94 -30.49 21.21
CA LEU A 330 1.59 -30.46 22.63
C LEU A 330 0.16 -30.92 22.86
N ALA A 331 -0.78 -30.44 22.04
CA ALA A 331 -2.19 -30.80 22.15
C ALA A 331 -2.49 -32.26 21.75
N THR A 332 -1.61 -32.90 20.97
CA THR A 332 -1.83 -34.27 20.47
C THR A 332 -0.90 -35.30 21.11
N GLY A 333 -0.26 -34.99 22.25
CA GLY A 333 0.65 -35.93 22.93
C GLY A 333 1.89 -36.31 22.12
N GLY A 334 2.34 -35.44 21.21
CA GLY A 334 3.54 -35.60 20.40
C GLY A 334 3.31 -36.11 18.97
N THR A 335 2.12 -36.65 18.65
CA THR A 335 1.84 -37.25 17.33
C THR A 335 1.85 -36.23 16.19
N GLY A 336 1.55 -34.96 16.47
CA GLY A 336 1.31 -33.94 15.46
C GLY A 336 0.04 -34.15 14.63
N GLN A 337 -0.79 -35.13 14.97
CA GLN A 337 -2.03 -35.46 14.27
C GLN A 337 -3.21 -35.03 15.13
N LEU A 338 -4.00 -34.08 14.61
CA LEU A 338 -5.17 -33.56 15.29
C LEU A 338 -6.26 -34.65 15.37
N PRO A 339 -6.98 -34.77 16.50
CA PRO A 339 -8.02 -35.77 16.67
C PRO A 339 -9.17 -35.56 15.67
N ASN A 340 -9.91 -36.62 15.39
CA ASN A 340 -11.16 -36.50 14.65
C ASN A 340 -12.20 -35.73 15.48
N GLY A 341 -12.95 -34.85 14.82
CA GLY A 341 -13.99 -34.03 15.46
C GLY A 341 -13.53 -32.59 15.71
N ASP A 342 -14.20 -31.92 16.65
CA ASP A 342 -13.91 -30.54 17.00
C ASP A 342 -12.63 -30.42 17.81
N LEU A 343 -11.87 -29.35 17.54
CA LEU A 343 -10.68 -29.04 18.32
C LEU A 343 -11.06 -28.46 19.69
N PRO A 344 -10.26 -28.72 20.74
CA PRO A 344 -10.40 -28.03 22.02
C PRO A 344 -10.38 -26.51 21.84
N VAL A 345 -11.26 -25.81 22.55
CA VAL A 345 -11.41 -24.33 22.44
C VAL A 345 -10.06 -23.64 22.69
N ASP A 346 -9.31 -24.04 23.71
CA ASP A 346 -8.02 -23.44 24.04
C ASP A 346 -6.97 -23.65 22.93
N LEU A 347 -7.02 -24.79 22.23
CA LEU A 347 -6.16 -25.03 21.08
C LEU A 347 -6.53 -24.09 19.91
N VAL A 348 -7.82 -23.91 19.64
CA VAL A 348 -8.28 -22.97 18.62
C VAL A 348 -7.82 -21.55 18.96
N ASP A 349 -7.97 -21.13 20.22
CA ASP A 349 -7.60 -19.78 20.68
C ASP A 349 -6.10 -19.51 20.50
N GLU A 350 -5.25 -20.46 20.89
CA GLU A 350 -3.80 -20.33 20.72
C GLU A 350 -3.43 -20.29 19.23
N LEU A 351 -4.07 -21.10 18.38
CA LEU A 351 -3.85 -21.06 16.93
C LEU A 351 -4.29 -19.71 16.34
N VAL A 352 -5.44 -19.18 16.74
CA VAL A 352 -5.95 -17.85 16.32
C VAL A 352 -4.92 -16.77 16.66
N ASP A 353 -4.43 -16.74 17.90
CA ASP A 353 -3.47 -15.75 18.35
C ASP A 353 -2.11 -15.89 17.67
N LYS A 354 -1.70 -17.12 17.32
CA LYS A 354 -0.45 -17.35 16.59
C LYS A 354 -0.55 -16.89 15.14
N VAL A 355 -1.63 -17.26 14.45
CA VAL A 355 -1.85 -16.90 13.05
C VAL A 355 -2.01 -15.38 12.90
N GLY A 356 -2.81 -14.74 13.76
CA GLY A 356 -3.00 -13.28 13.74
C GLY A 356 -1.69 -12.50 13.94
N ARG A 357 -0.81 -12.96 14.86
CA ARG A 357 0.53 -12.36 15.05
C ARG A 357 1.43 -12.52 13.83
N ILE A 358 1.40 -13.68 13.17
CA ILE A 358 2.19 -13.92 11.95
C ILE A 358 1.68 -13.04 10.81
N ALA A 359 0.36 -12.94 10.61
CA ALA A 359 -0.25 -12.09 9.59
C ALA A 359 0.10 -10.61 9.81
N THR A 360 0.03 -10.14 11.06
CA THR A 360 0.44 -8.77 11.43
C THR A 360 1.90 -8.50 11.06
N GLN A 361 2.79 -9.48 11.24
CA GLN A 361 4.21 -9.36 10.89
C GLN A 361 4.39 -9.28 9.36
N PHE A 362 3.72 -10.13 8.58
CA PHE A 362 3.76 -10.07 7.11
C PHE A 362 3.21 -8.74 6.58
N LEU A 363 2.06 -8.27 7.09
CA LEU A 363 1.51 -6.95 6.77
C LEU A 363 2.53 -5.85 7.05
N THR A 364 3.15 -5.88 8.23
CA THR A 364 4.12 -4.88 8.66
C THR A 364 5.35 -4.86 7.73
N VAL A 365 5.88 -6.02 7.35
CA VAL A 365 7.02 -6.13 6.43
C VAL A 365 6.64 -5.65 5.02
N CYS A 366 5.46 -6.03 4.51
CA CYS A 366 4.99 -5.57 3.19
C CYS A 366 4.90 -4.04 3.13
N VAL A 367 4.34 -3.41 4.18
CA VAL A 367 4.25 -1.94 4.23
C VAL A 367 5.63 -1.31 4.41
N ARG A 368 6.50 -1.84 5.27
CA ARG A 368 7.85 -1.30 5.48
C ARG A 368 8.73 -1.39 4.23
N ALA A 369 8.58 -2.46 3.44
CA ALA A 369 9.31 -2.65 2.20
C ALA A 369 9.07 -1.51 1.20
N VAL A 370 7.93 -0.82 1.29
CA VAL A 370 7.67 0.36 0.44
C VAL A 370 8.76 1.43 0.60
N ASP A 371 9.36 1.61 1.77
CA ASP A 371 10.48 2.56 1.96
C ASP A 371 11.80 2.08 1.32
N TYR A 372 11.91 0.78 1.00
CA TYR A 372 13.09 0.16 0.38
C TYR A 372 12.91 -0.15 -1.11
N CYS A 373 11.83 0.35 -1.71
CA CYS A 373 11.60 0.22 -3.13
C CYS A 373 12.32 1.34 -3.93
N PRO A 374 12.66 1.14 -5.21
CA PRO A 374 13.21 2.20 -6.08
C PRO A 374 12.22 3.34 -6.32
N THR A 375 12.67 4.57 -6.56
CA THR A 375 11.80 5.75 -6.76
C THR A 375 10.84 5.65 -7.93
N VAL A 376 11.20 4.85 -8.93
CA VAL A 376 10.45 4.64 -10.18
C VAL A 376 10.64 3.19 -10.65
N ASP A 377 9.79 2.77 -11.60
CA ASP A 377 9.99 1.56 -12.42
C ASP A 377 10.24 0.29 -11.58
N ILE A 378 9.48 0.11 -10.50
CA ILE A 378 9.65 -1.07 -9.63
C ILE A 378 9.38 -2.36 -10.40
N GLU A 379 10.27 -3.33 -10.22
CA GLU A 379 10.16 -4.70 -10.72
C GLU A 379 9.90 -5.68 -9.56
N PHE A 380 9.25 -6.82 -9.82
CA PHE A 380 8.88 -7.79 -8.77
C PHE A 380 10.09 -8.31 -7.98
N GLY A 381 11.23 -8.50 -8.64
CA GLY A 381 12.47 -8.90 -7.99
C GLY A 381 13.02 -7.82 -7.04
N GLU A 382 12.77 -6.54 -7.33
CA GLU A 382 13.18 -5.43 -6.46
C GLU A 382 12.27 -5.32 -5.23
N LEU A 383 10.98 -5.65 -5.37
CA LEU A 383 10.09 -5.81 -4.21
C LEU A 383 10.57 -6.92 -3.28
N LEU A 384 11.05 -8.06 -3.82
CA LEU A 384 11.66 -9.11 -2.99
C LEU A 384 12.85 -8.57 -2.21
N ARG A 385 13.79 -7.89 -2.88
CA ARG A 385 14.95 -7.27 -2.21
C ARG A 385 14.53 -6.28 -1.12
N ALA A 386 13.49 -5.49 -1.39
CA ALA A 386 12.92 -4.55 -0.43
C ALA A 386 12.32 -5.25 0.79
N LEU A 387 11.58 -6.36 0.61
CA LEU A 387 11.04 -7.18 1.70
C LEU A 387 12.14 -7.76 2.59
N ILE A 388 13.17 -8.36 1.97
CA ILE A 388 14.29 -8.98 2.68
C ILE A 388 15.09 -7.93 3.45
N THR A 389 15.40 -6.79 2.82
CA THR A 389 16.16 -5.71 3.47
C THR A 389 15.38 -5.08 4.62
N ALA A 390 14.10 -4.77 4.42
CA ALA A 390 13.27 -4.13 5.43
C ALA A 390 13.08 -4.98 6.69
N ASP A 391 13.01 -6.31 6.54
CA ASP A 391 12.93 -7.24 7.66
C ASP A 391 14.30 -7.41 8.34
N ALA A 392 15.37 -7.67 7.59
CA ALA A 392 16.71 -7.90 8.13
C ALA A 392 17.25 -6.70 8.92
N ASP A 393 16.97 -5.47 8.49
CA ASP A 393 17.43 -4.25 9.18
C ASP A 393 16.84 -4.07 10.57
N LEU A 394 15.61 -4.55 10.80
CA LEU A 394 14.94 -4.39 12.09
C LEU A 394 14.96 -5.67 12.93
N VAL A 395 14.99 -6.83 12.26
CA VAL A 395 15.00 -8.17 12.86
C VAL A 395 16.17 -8.96 12.27
N PRO A 396 17.41 -8.69 12.70
CA PRO A 396 18.58 -9.38 12.15
C PRO A 396 18.52 -10.91 12.32
N SER A 397 18.03 -11.37 13.48
CA SER A 397 17.85 -12.79 13.78
C SER A 397 16.50 -13.31 13.29
N ASP A 398 16.50 -14.18 12.29
CA ASP A 398 15.30 -14.86 11.77
C ASP A 398 15.30 -16.37 12.08
N PRO A 399 15.02 -16.79 13.33
CA PRO A 399 15.04 -18.20 13.72
C PRO A 399 13.93 -19.03 13.05
N TRP A 400 12.93 -18.37 12.46
CA TRP A 400 11.80 -19.03 11.82
C TRP A 400 11.91 -19.06 10.29
N ALA A 401 12.94 -18.43 9.72
CA ALA A 401 13.20 -18.38 8.29
C ALA A 401 12.05 -17.76 7.47
N TYR A 402 11.49 -16.65 7.97
CA TYR A 402 10.55 -15.80 7.22
C TYR A 402 11.13 -15.37 5.87
N ARG A 403 12.40 -14.96 5.87
CA ARG A 403 13.09 -14.49 4.66
C ARG A 403 13.29 -15.61 3.66
N GLU A 404 13.71 -16.78 4.10
CA GLU A 404 13.82 -17.98 3.25
C GLU A 404 12.46 -18.36 2.63
N ALA A 405 11.37 -18.34 3.42
CA ALA A 405 10.04 -18.64 2.93
C ALA A 405 9.58 -17.68 1.81
N LEU A 406 9.89 -16.37 1.95
CA LEU A 406 9.63 -15.38 0.90
C LEU A 406 10.48 -15.65 -0.35
N ILE A 407 11.77 -15.90 -0.19
CA ILE A 407 12.70 -16.18 -1.29
C ILE A 407 12.23 -17.40 -2.10
N ASP A 408 11.88 -18.49 -1.42
CA ASP A 408 11.43 -19.70 -2.07
C ASP A 408 10.09 -19.52 -2.80
N ALA A 409 9.15 -18.80 -2.20
CA ALA A 409 7.85 -18.56 -2.81
C ALA A 409 7.94 -17.70 -4.09
N PHE A 410 8.85 -16.71 -4.11
CA PHE A 410 9.16 -15.91 -5.29
C PHE A 410 9.88 -16.74 -6.37
N ARG A 411 10.91 -17.50 -5.97
CA ARG A 411 11.68 -18.40 -6.85
C ARG A 411 10.77 -19.40 -7.58
N ARG A 412 9.85 -20.04 -6.86
CA ARG A 412 8.90 -21.01 -7.42
C ARG A 412 8.05 -20.43 -8.56
N ARG A 413 7.72 -19.14 -8.49
CA ARG A 413 6.96 -18.40 -9.50
C ARG A 413 7.84 -17.78 -10.58
N GLY A 414 9.15 -18.04 -10.56
CA GLY A 414 10.08 -17.50 -11.55
C GLY A 414 10.35 -16.01 -11.39
N ILE A 415 10.15 -15.46 -10.19
CA ILE A 415 10.45 -14.07 -9.89
C ILE A 415 11.87 -13.99 -9.35
N TYR A 416 12.74 -13.30 -10.08
CA TYR A 416 14.16 -13.16 -9.75
C TYR A 416 14.58 -11.69 -9.80
N PRO A 417 15.33 -11.18 -8.81
CA PRO A 417 15.95 -9.88 -8.92
C PRO A 417 17.09 -9.88 -9.95
N ALA A 418 17.19 -8.79 -10.70
CA ALA A 418 18.33 -8.55 -11.57
C ALA A 418 19.56 -8.11 -10.76
N GLY A 419 20.75 -8.46 -11.26
CA GLY A 419 22.02 -7.96 -10.73
C GLY A 419 22.43 -8.50 -9.37
N VAL A 420 21.88 -9.65 -8.93
CA VAL A 420 22.35 -10.37 -7.75
C VAL A 420 23.02 -11.69 -8.16
N PRO A 421 24.07 -12.15 -7.46
CA PRO A 421 24.81 -13.35 -7.84
C PRO A 421 24.05 -14.66 -7.53
N ASN A 422 23.19 -14.65 -6.53
CA ASN A 422 22.38 -15.79 -6.11
C ASN A 422 21.20 -15.32 -5.22
N LEU A 423 20.37 -16.26 -4.77
CA LEU A 423 19.18 -15.99 -3.93
C LEU A 423 19.44 -16.16 -2.43
N SER A 424 20.68 -15.97 -1.96
CA SER A 424 20.92 -15.91 -0.51
C SER A 424 20.32 -14.63 0.08
N GLU A 425 20.01 -14.66 1.37
CA GLU A 425 19.57 -13.47 2.10
C GLU A 425 20.56 -12.31 1.94
N GLU A 426 21.86 -12.59 2.08
CA GLU A 426 22.93 -11.60 1.94
C GLU A 426 22.92 -10.94 0.56
N ALA A 427 22.86 -11.73 -0.51
CA ALA A 427 22.88 -11.23 -1.89
C ALA A 427 21.62 -10.43 -2.25
N LEU A 428 20.49 -10.69 -1.59
CA LEU A 428 19.23 -10.02 -1.85
C LEU A 428 19.09 -8.68 -1.13
N ARG A 429 19.82 -8.47 -0.03
CA ARG A 429 19.79 -7.19 0.68
C ARG A 429 20.26 -6.06 -0.24
N TRP A 430 19.73 -4.87 -0.03
CA TRP A 430 20.30 -3.69 -0.64
C TRP A 430 21.69 -3.45 -0.05
N GLU A 431 22.63 -3.09 -0.93
CA GLU A 431 24.02 -2.86 -0.56
C GLU A 431 24.24 -1.38 -0.21
N GLU A 432 25.28 -1.14 0.58
CA GLU A 432 25.82 0.19 0.78
C GLU A 432 26.34 0.79 -0.54
N PRO A 433 26.47 2.13 -0.63
CA PRO A 433 27.11 2.75 -1.79
C PRO A 433 28.48 2.13 -2.09
N ALA A 434 28.70 1.72 -3.34
CA ALA A 434 29.95 1.08 -3.76
C ALA A 434 31.20 1.97 -3.54
N GLU A 435 31.01 3.28 -3.62
CA GLU A 435 32.01 4.28 -3.23
C GLU A 435 31.58 4.88 -1.87
N PRO A 436 32.44 4.89 -0.85
CA PRO A 436 32.12 5.52 0.44
C PRO A 436 31.73 6.99 0.26
N LEU A 437 30.53 7.34 0.72
CA LEU A 437 30.01 8.71 0.67
C LEU A 437 30.21 9.39 2.03
N PRO A 438 30.64 10.67 2.08
CA PRO A 438 30.73 11.38 3.35
C PRO A 438 29.33 11.55 3.97
N PRO A 439 29.22 11.64 5.31
CA PRO A 439 27.95 11.95 5.96
C PRO A 439 27.35 13.26 5.44
N ILE A 440 26.04 13.40 5.57
CA ILE A 440 25.27 14.60 5.21
C ILE A 440 25.02 15.39 6.51
N PRO A 441 25.83 16.40 6.87
CA PRO A 441 25.78 16.98 8.23
C PRO A 441 24.44 17.65 8.55
N GLY A 442 23.76 18.20 7.54
CA GLY A 442 22.45 18.81 7.71
C GLY A 442 21.31 17.83 7.99
N LEU A 443 21.58 16.52 7.88
CA LEU A 443 20.64 15.42 8.13
C LEU A 443 21.00 14.58 9.35
N ASP A 444 22.05 14.97 10.10
CA ASP A 444 22.35 14.37 11.39
C ASP A 444 21.20 14.62 12.37
N PHE A 445 20.74 13.57 13.06
CA PHE A 445 19.67 13.61 14.05
C PHE A 445 19.93 14.64 15.15
N ALA A 446 21.19 14.95 15.46
CA ALA A 446 21.60 15.96 16.42
C ALA A 446 21.19 17.39 16.03
N VAL A 447 20.96 17.65 14.73
CA VAL A 447 20.57 18.98 14.22
C VAL A 447 19.13 19.05 13.69
N LEU A 448 18.43 17.91 13.63
CA LEU A 448 17.03 17.87 13.21
C LEU A 448 16.11 18.47 14.26
N LYS A 449 15.07 19.17 13.80
CA LYS A 449 14.05 19.77 14.67
C LYS A 449 12.73 18.99 14.58
N PHE A 450 12.14 18.70 15.74
CA PHE A 450 10.94 17.88 15.85
C PHE A 450 9.82 18.59 16.62
N LYS A 451 8.56 18.28 16.29
CA LYS A 451 7.37 18.75 17.03
C LYS A 451 6.83 17.64 17.92
N GLY A 452 7.32 17.59 19.16
CA GLY A 452 6.91 16.63 20.19
C GLY A 452 7.42 15.21 19.94
N ASP A 453 6.97 14.57 18.87
CA ASP A 453 7.40 13.22 18.46
C ASP A 453 8.57 13.32 17.45
N PRO A 454 9.70 12.61 17.65
CA PRO A 454 10.81 12.57 16.68
C PRO A 454 10.44 12.08 15.28
N ALA A 455 9.32 11.39 15.11
CA ALA A 455 8.79 11.03 13.78
C ALA A 455 8.09 12.20 13.06
N SER A 456 7.96 13.36 13.71
CA SER A 456 7.30 14.56 13.18
C SER A 456 8.28 15.72 13.13
N ALA A 457 8.60 16.18 11.92
CA ALA A 457 9.38 17.40 11.72
C ALA A 457 8.70 18.59 12.42
N ALA A 458 9.50 19.58 12.84
CA ALA A 458 9.02 20.76 13.54
C ALA A 458 7.92 21.50 12.76
N ASP A 459 8.16 21.73 11.48
CA ASP A 459 7.30 22.46 10.55
C ASP A 459 7.72 22.19 9.09
N ILE A 460 7.07 22.89 8.15
CA ILE A 460 7.39 22.83 6.72
C ILE A 460 8.78 23.40 6.42
N GLU A 461 9.25 24.40 7.17
CA GLU A 461 10.57 25.01 6.97
C GLU A 461 11.69 24.03 7.29
N GLU A 462 11.54 23.22 8.34
CA GLU A 462 12.47 22.16 8.69
C GLU A 462 12.53 21.06 7.61
N LEU A 463 11.39 20.64 7.05
CA LEU A 463 11.38 19.69 5.93
C LEU A 463 12.07 20.26 4.68
N ARG A 464 11.84 21.55 4.38
CA ARG A 464 12.52 22.26 3.29
C ARG A 464 14.02 22.41 3.56
N ARG A 465 14.43 22.66 4.81
CA ARG A 465 15.84 22.72 5.22
C ARG A 465 16.53 21.38 5.02
N GLN A 466 15.90 20.28 5.45
CA GLN A 466 16.41 18.92 5.25
C GLN A 466 16.56 18.60 3.76
N ALA A 467 15.54 18.87 2.95
CA ALA A 467 15.59 18.67 1.50
C ALA A 467 16.69 19.53 0.83
N CYS A 468 16.85 20.78 1.26
CA CYS A 468 17.90 21.68 0.79
C CYS A 468 19.30 21.17 1.17
N ALA A 469 19.47 20.64 2.38
CA ALA A 469 20.74 20.05 2.82
C ALA A 469 21.13 18.84 1.95
N LEU A 470 20.17 17.94 1.66
CA LEU A 470 20.38 16.81 0.76
C LEU A 470 20.73 17.28 -0.66
N GLY A 471 19.95 18.23 -1.21
CA GLY A 471 20.15 18.75 -2.55
C GLY A 471 21.51 19.41 -2.73
N LYS A 472 21.91 20.29 -1.81
CA LYS A 472 23.23 20.94 -1.82
C LYS A 472 24.38 19.95 -1.72
N TRP A 473 24.26 18.96 -0.82
CA TRP A 473 25.27 17.91 -0.67
C TRP A 473 25.40 17.07 -1.95
N LEU A 474 24.27 16.73 -2.57
CA LEU A 474 24.21 15.93 -3.78
C LEU A 474 24.87 16.62 -4.97
N VAL A 475 24.55 17.89 -5.22
CA VAL A 475 25.10 18.64 -6.37
C VAL A 475 26.53 19.13 -6.15
N ALA A 476 27.06 19.02 -4.94
CA ALA A 476 28.44 19.34 -4.62
C ALA A 476 29.44 18.21 -4.98
N SER A 477 28.96 17.00 -5.26
CA SER A 477 29.80 15.83 -5.51
C SER A 477 29.32 15.01 -6.70
N ASP A 478 30.17 14.87 -7.73
CA ASP A 478 29.90 13.98 -8.85
C ASP A 478 29.81 12.51 -8.42
N ALA A 479 30.55 12.13 -7.38
CA ALA A 479 30.46 10.77 -6.81
C ALA A 479 29.08 10.52 -6.21
N ALA A 480 28.51 11.49 -5.49
CA ALA A 480 27.15 11.40 -4.96
C ALA A 480 26.10 11.31 -6.08
N GLN A 481 26.23 12.14 -7.12
CA GLN A 481 25.34 12.09 -8.29
C GLN A 481 25.40 10.73 -8.99
N ARG A 482 26.60 10.19 -9.25
CA ARG A 482 26.77 8.85 -9.84
C ARG A 482 26.22 7.75 -8.94
N ALA A 483 26.46 7.84 -7.62
CA ALA A 483 25.91 6.89 -6.66
C ALA A 483 24.39 6.83 -6.76
N PHE A 484 23.71 7.99 -6.84
CA PHE A 484 22.25 8.09 -6.94
C PHE A 484 21.72 7.80 -8.36
N GLY A 485 22.60 7.50 -9.32
CA GLY A 485 22.24 7.19 -10.71
C GLY A 485 21.80 8.40 -11.52
N LEU A 486 22.27 9.58 -11.14
CA LEU A 486 21.96 10.86 -11.78
C LEU A 486 23.02 11.20 -12.84
N ALA A 487 22.70 12.14 -13.72
CA ALA A 487 23.60 12.69 -14.72
C ALA A 487 23.72 14.21 -14.53
N ALA A 488 24.82 14.79 -15.01
CA ALA A 488 24.96 16.23 -15.08
C ALA A 488 23.79 16.84 -15.88
N PRO A 489 23.13 17.91 -15.40
CA PRO A 489 22.09 18.60 -16.14
C PRO A 489 22.65 19.11 -17.48
N ASP A 490 21.90 18.88 -18.56
CA ASP A 490 22.29 19.26 -19.91
C ASP A 490 21.04 19.69 -20.69
N PRO A 491 20.84 21.00 -20.92
CA PRO A 491 19.71 21.52 -21.70
C PRO A 491 19.67 20.97 -23.14
N SER A 492 20.81 20.67 -23.74
CA SER A 492 20.91 20.15 -25.10
C SER A 492 20.43 18.70 -25.20
N ALA A 493 20.84 17.87 -24.24
CA ALA A 493 20.35 16.50 -24.06
C ALA A 493 18.99 16.42 -23.33
N ARG A 494 18.43 17.57 -22.92
CA ARG A 494 17.19 17.71 -22.16
C ARG A 494 17.18 16.86 -20.89
N ILE A 495 18.29 16.91 -20.16
CA ILE A 495 18.45 16.36 -18.82
C ILE A 495 18.29 17.51 -17.83
N TYR A 496 17.29 17.42 -16.97
CA TYR A 496 16.94 18.47 -16.02
C TYR A 496 17.70 18.30 -14.70
N PRO A 497 17.78 19.35 -13.85
CA PRO A 497 18.28 19.23 -12.49
C PRO A 497 17.58 18.12 -11.69
N PRO A 498 18.28 17.48 -10.75
CA PRO A 498 17.66 16.54 -9.82
C PRO A 498 16.66 17.25 -8.90
N CYS A 499 15.61 16.54 -8.49
CA CYS A 499 14.57 17.00 -7.59
C CYS A 499 14.57 16.16 -6.31
N VAL A 500 14.59 16.81 -5.15
CA VAL A 500 14.32 16.14 -3.87
C VAL A 500 12.81 16.11 -3.66
N GLU A 501 12.20 14.94 -3.86
CA GLU A 501 10.75 14.76 -3.83
C GLU A 501 10.20 14.64 -2.42
N SER A 502 10.92 13.94 -1.55
CA SER A 502 10.49 13.75 -0.16
C SER A 502 11.67 13.46 0.76
N ILE A 503 11.53 13.81 2.03
CA ILE A 503 12.40 13.41 3.13
C ILE A 503 11.54 13.17 4.37
N ARG A 504 11.68 11.99 4.99
CA ARG A 504 10.79 11.54 6.06
C ARG A 504 11.56 10.77 7.10
N THR A 505 11.21 10.98 8.37
CA THR A 505 11.77 10.20 9.47
C THR A 505 11.17 8.80 9.53
N LEU A 506 12.04 7.81 9.65
CA LEU A 506 11.72 6.43 9.98
C LEU A 506 11.88 6.26 11.49
N ARG A 507 10.85 5.75 12.16
CA ARG A 507 10.94 5.35 13.57
C ARG A 507 10.38 3.95 13.74
N ARG A 508 11.25 2.96 13.81
CA ARG A 508 10.82 1.56 13.85
C ARG A 508 11.11 0.95 15.20
N VAL A 509 10.12 0.25 15.73
CA VAL A 509 10.26 -0.52 16.97
C VAL A 509 10.47 -1.98 16.59
N GLY A 510 11.63 -2.53 16.97
CA GLY A 510 11.96 -3.94 16.80
C GLY A 510 11.28 -4.82 17.85
N PRO A 511 11.31 -6.15 17.67
CA PRO A 511 10.65 -7.11 18.56
C PRO A 511 11.18 -7.04 20.00
N ASP A 512 12.46 -6.67 20.18
CA ASP A 512 13.09 -6.54 21.50
C ASP A 512 12.91 -5.15 22.13
N GLY A 513 12.03 -4.31 21.56
CA GLY A 513 11.76 -2.95 22.04
C GLY A 513 12.77 -1.89 21.58
N GLN A 514 13.79 -2.29 20.83
CA GLN A 514 14.76 -1.36 20.22
C GLN A 514 14.06 -0.36 19.29
N VAL A 515 14.47 0.90 19.36
CA VAL A 515 13.95 1.96 18.47
C VAL A 515 15.05 2.37 17.50
N VAL A 516 14.80 2.19 16.21
CA VAL A 516 15.71 2.59 15.14
C VAL A 516 15.17 3.86 14.49
N PHE A 517 16.04 4.87 14.38
CA PHE A 517 15.78 6.12 13.68
C PHE A 517 16.64 6.20 12.43
N ASP A 518 16.00 6.40 11.30
CA ASP A 518 16.66 6.67 10.01
C ASP A 518 15.85 7.77 9.29
N LEU A 519 16.36 8.27 8.18
CA LEU A 519 15.60 9.06 7.21
C LEU A 519 15.44 8.26 5.91
N VAL A 520 14.29 8.39 5.28
CA VAL A 520 14.08 7.98 3.88
C VAL A 520 13.89 9.22 3.03
N ALA A 521 14.65 9.32 1.94
CA ALA A 521 14.52 10.39 0.96
C ALA A 521 14.32 9.83 -0.45
N GLU A 522 13.52 10.54 -1.24
CA GLU A 522 13.34 10.28 -2.66
C GLU A 522 14.00 11.40 -3.45
N VAL A 523 14.98 11.04 -4.28
CA VAL A 523 15.59 11.96 -5.24
C VAL A 523 15.31 11.46 -6.64
N THR A 524 14.80 12.32 -7.51
CA THR A 524 14.46 12.00 -8.90
C THR A 524 15.24 12.89 -9.85
N GLN A 525 15.33 12.47 -11.10
CA GLN A 525 15.81 13.32 -12.20
C GLN A 525 15.04 12.98 -13.46
N ARG A 526 14.79 14.00 -14.26
CA ARG A 526 13.98 13.91 -15.47
C ARG A 526 14.87 14.07 -16.70
N ARG A 527 14.58 13.31 -17.75
CA ARG A 527 15.18 13.42 -19.08
C ARG A 527 14.06 13.33 -20.12
N THR A 528 14.13 14.14 -21.16
CA THR A 528 13.16 14.02 -22.26
C THR A 528 13.51 12.85 -23.18
N GLY A 529 12.60 11.89 -23.31
CA GLY A 529 12.64 10.81 -24.30
C GLY A 529 11.76 11.10 -25.52
N ARG A 530 11.98 10.35 -26.60
CA ARG A 530 11.03 10.22 -27.72
C ARG A 530 10.53 8.79 -27.81
N VAL A 531 9.23 8.61 -28.08
CA VAL A 531 8.61 7.29 -28.24
C VAL A 531 9.18 6.55 -29.46
N SER A 532 9.45 7.28 -30.53
CA SER A 532 10.15 6.82 -31.74
C SER A 532 10.87 8.00 -32.38
N PRO A 533 11.75 7.83 -33.39
CA PRO A 533 12.50 8.95 -33.98
C PRO A 533 11.64 10.14 -34.42
N ARG A 534 10.41 9.88 -34.89
CA ARG A 534 9.39 10.88 -35.27
C ARG A 534 8.17 10.90 -34.33
N GLY A 535 8.27 10.24 -33.18
CA GLY A 535 7.19 10.09 -32.20
C GLY A 535 7.06 11.29 -31.26
N ALA A 536 6.03 11.24 -30.41
CA ALA A 536 5.83 12.23 -29.36
C ALA A 536 6.97 12.18 -28.34
N PHE A 537 7.23 13.32 -27.69
CA PHE A 537 8.12 13.38 -26.54
C PHE A 537 7.44 12.77 -25.31
N PHE A 538 8.21 12.23 -24.38
CA PHE A 538 7.72 11.83 -23.06
C PHE A 538 8.79 12.09 -22.00
N GLU A 539 8.37 12.13 -20.74
CA GLU A 539 9.28 12.28 -19.61
C GLU A 539 9.79 10.90 -19.17
N PHE A 540 11.11 10.72 -19.21
CA PHE A 540 11.81 9.57 -18.66
C PHE A 540 12.39 9.96 -17.31
N THR A 541 12.06 9.19 -16.27
CA THR A 541 12.46 9.50 -14.90
C THR A 541 13.44 8.44 -14.40
N GLY A 542 14.41 8.90 -13.61
CA GLY A 542 15.35 8.09 -12.86
C GLY A 542 15.53 8.69 -11.47
N GLY A 543 16.45 8.15 -10.69
CA GLY A 543 16.74 8.65 -9.36
C GLY A 543 17.09 7.55 -8.38
N ALA A 544 16.99 7.87 -7.08
CA ALA A 544 17.24 6.92 -6.01
C ALA A 544 16.32 7.15 -4.81
N THR A 545 15.95 6.04 -4.18
CA THR A 545 15.51 6.05 -2.78
C THR A 545 16.73 5.90 -1.91
N VAL A 546 16.84 6.75 -0.90
CA VAL A 546 18.05 6.83 -0.06
C VAL A 546 17.64 6.65 1.38
N ILE A 547 18.27 5.68 2.06
CA ILE A 547 18.14 5.51 3.49
C ILE A 547 19.37 6.13 4.16
N VAL A 548 19.14 7.09 5.04
CA VAL A 548 20.19 7.83 5.76
C VAL A 548 20.09 7.48 7.24
N GLY A 549 21.20 7.01 7.82
CA GLY A 549 21.29 6.72 9.25
C GLY A 549 21.21 7.96 10.12
N PRO A 550 21.16 7.79 11.46
CA PRO A 550 20.98 8.90 12.40
C PRO A 550 22.14 9.90 12.37
N GLU A 551 23.36 9.51 12.01
CA GLU A 551 24.52 10.39 11.89
C GLU A 551 24.66 11.05 10.49
N GLY A 552 23.61 11.00 9.67
CA GLY A 552 23.64 11.52 8.30
C GLY A 552 24.39 10.61 7.31
N VAL A 553 24.79 9.40 7.70
CA VAL A 553 25.50 8.44 6.83
C VAL A 553 24.51 7.78 5.87
N VAL A 554 24.84 7.74 4.57
CA VAL A 554 24.01 7.03 3.58
C VAL A 554 24.20 5.52 3.72
N ARG A 555 23.15 4.82 4.15
CA ARG A 555 23.14 3.36 4.34
C ARG A 555 22.79 2.60 3.06
N TYR A 556 21.76 3.05 2.35
CA TYR A 556 21.31 2.40 1.11
C TYR A 556 21.01 3.43 0.03
N VAL A 557 21.34 3.07 -1.21
CA VAL A 557 20.99 3.85 -2.41
C VAL A 557 20.34 2.93 -3.43
N ILE A 558 19.01 2.94 -3.47
CA ILE A 558 18.20 2.08 -4.34
C ILE A 558 17.91 2.87 -5.62
N ARG A 559 18.79 2.72 -6.62
CA ARG A 559 18.85 3.60 -7.78
C ARG A 559 18.25 3.03 -9.07
N LYS A 560 17.69 3.93 -9.88
CA LYS A 560 17.30 3.74 -11.28
C LYS A 560 17.99 4.80 -12.13
N ARG A 561 19.11 4.42 -12.76
CA ARG A 561 19.98 5.36 -13.50
C ARG A 561 19.25 6.11 -14.63
N ILE A 562 19.34 7.44 -14.69
CA ILE A 562 18.71 8.26 -15.76
C ILE A 562 19.31 8.01 -17.16
N THR A 563 20.52 7.45 -17.21
CA THR A 563 21.27 7.11 -18.43
C THR A 563 21.08 5.67 -18.89
N ASN A 564 20.19 4.90 -18.25
CA ASN A 564 19.95 3.51 -18.65
C ASN A 564 19.05 3.43 -19.90
N ASP A 565 19.68 3.27 -21.06
CA ASP A 565 18.96 3.21 -22.33
C ASP A 565 18.16 1.91 -22.54
N GLU A 566 18.53 0.80 -21.87
CA GLU A 566 17.71 -0.42 -21.89
C GLU A 566 16.38 -0.21 -21.17
N ARG A 567 16.40 0.50 -20.03
CA ARG A 567 15.17 0.85 -19.29
C ARG A 567 14.31 1.80 -20.10
N LEU A 568 14.93 2.78 -20.74
CA LEU A 568 14.25 3.69 -21.65
C LEU A 568 13.53 2.93 -22.78
N GLU A 569 14.20 1.93 -23.37
CA GLU A 569 13.61 1.12 -24.43
C GLU A 569 12.47 0.21 -23.94
N ARG A 570 12.62 -0.43 -22.77
CA ARG A 570 11.53 -1.20 -22.15
C ARG A 570 10.30 -0.35 -21.89
N GLN A 571 10.49 0.87 -21.39
CA GLN A 571 9.38 1.81 -21.18
C GLN A 571 8.71 2.21 -22.50
N ARG A 572 9.47 2.48 -23.57
CA ARG A 572 8.89 2.75 -24.91
C ARG A 572 8.05 1.58 -25.41
N GLN A 573 8.54 0.35 -25.29
CA GLN A 573 7.82 -0.84 -25.70
C GLN A 573 6.51 -0.99 -24.91
N TYR A 574 6.57 -0.82 -23.58
CA TYR A 574 5.39 -0.86 -22.73
C TYR A 574 4.35 0.20 -23.12
N MET A 575 4.77 1.46 -23.26
CA MET A 575 3.92 2.60 -23.60
C MET A 575 3.23 2.44 -24.96
N THR A 576 3.86 1.73 -25.90
CA THR A 576 3.32 1.50 -27.25
C THR A 576 2.47 0.23 -27.36
N HIS A 577 2.58 -0.70 -26.41
CA HIS A 577 1.86 -1.98 -26.39
C HIS A 577 0.94 -2.09 -25.16
N ALA A 578 1.28 -2.92 -24.18
CA ALA A 578 0.44 -3.27 -23.04
C ALA A 578 0.00 -2.05 -22.20
N GLY A 579 0.86 -1.04 -22.10
CA GLY A 579 0.63 0.19 -21.35
C GLY A 579 -0.15 1.27 -22.09
N ARG A 580 -0.43 1.11 -23.40
CA ARG A 580 -0.97 2.18 -24.25
C ARG A 580 -2.22 2.87 -23.68
N ARG A 581 -3.07 2.14 -22.95
CA ARG A 581 -4.30 2.70 -22.34
C ARG A 581 -4.04 3.78 -21.29
N TYR A 582 -2.87 3.75 -20.65
CA TYR A 582 -2.51 4.65 -19.55
C TYR A 582 -1.73 5.88 -20.01
N TRP A 583 -1.50 6.04 -21.31
CA TRP A 583 -0.73 7.15 -21.85
C TRP A 583 -1.59 7.94 -22.84
N ALA A 584 -1.66 9.25 -22.67
CA ALA A 584 -2.47 10.15 -23.47
C ALA A 584 -1.60 11.26 -24.10
N ARG A 585 -1.92 11.64 -25.34
CA ARG A 585 -1.25 12.77 -26.00
C ARG A 585 -1.85 14.08 -25.49
N ALA A 586 -0.99 14.97 -25.02
CA ALA A 586 -1.31 16.34 -24.63
C ALA A 586 -0.13 17.26 -25.05
N ASP A 587 -0.42 18.33 -25.77
CA ASP A 587 0.56 19.36 -26.19
C ASP A 587 1.78 18.80 -26.94
N GLY A 588 1.58 17.83 -27.83
CA GLY A 588 2.66 17.18 -28.59
C GLY A 588 3.56 16.23 -27.78
N ALA A 589 3.28 16.08 -26.48
CA ALA A 589 3.92 15.10 -25.60
C ALA A 589 2.95 13.97 -25.26
N LEU A 590 3.51 12.82 -24.89
CA LEU A 590 2.79 11.69 -24.33
C LEU A 590 2.97 11.73 -22.80
N ARG A 591 1.86 11.87 -22.08
CA ARG A 591 1.82 11.97 -20.63
C ARG A 591 1.06 10.79 -20.02
N PRO A 592 1.37 10.38 -18.78
CA PRO A 592 0.52 9.45 -18.05
C PRO A 592 -0.90 9.99 -17.93
N ALA A 593 -1.89 9.12 -17.99
CA ALA A 593 -3.27 9.47 -17.69
C ALA A 593 -3.39 9.89 -16.22
N SER A 594 -4.27 10.84 -15.93
CA SER A 594 -4.31 11.48 -14.60
C SER A 594 -4.82 10.57 -13.48
N SER A 595 -5.60 9.53 -13.82
CA SER A 595 -6.00 8.47 -12.89
C SER A 595 -5.82 7.08 -13.52
N PRO A 596 -4.63 6.47 -13.39
CA PRO A 596 -4.34 5.15 -13.96
C PRO A 596 -5.15 4.04 -13.28
N PHE A 597 -5.41 4.13 -11.98
CA PHE A 597 -6.23 3.16 -11.23
C PHE A 597 -7.69 3.15 -11.72
N ARG A 598 -8.28 4.33 -11.94
CA ARG A 598 -9.61 4.42 -12.56
C ARG A 598 -9.67 3.79 -13.96
N LEU A 599 -8.58 3.82 -14.72
CA LEU A 599 -8.50 3.16 -16.03
C LEU A 599 -8.25 1.65 -15.92
N LEU A 600 -7.53 1.24 -14.87
CA LEU A 600 -7.23 -0.15 -14.56
C LEU A 600 -8.51 -0.91 -14.18
N HIS A 601 -9.31 -0.37 -13.26
CA HIS A 601 -10.56 -1.00 -12.80
C HIS A 601 -11.77 -0.74 -13.72
N ARG A 602 -11.59 -0.08 -14.87
CA ARG A 602 -12.65 0.03 -15.89
C ARG A 602 -12.76 -1.28 -16.69
N PRO A 603 -13.95 -1.86 -16.85
CA PRO A 603 -14.13 -3.05 -17.69
C PRO A 603 -13.70 -2.75 -19.14
N ARG A 604 -12.94 -3.68 -19.74
CA ARG A 604 -12.48 -3.58 -21.14
C ARG A 604 -13.70 -3.45 -22.06
N GLY A 605 -13.82 -2.32 -22.76
CA GLY A 605 -14.91 -2.06 -23.72
C GLY A 605 -15.94 -1.01 -23.30
N ALA A 606 -15.86 -0.44 -22.10
CA ALA A 606 -16.75 0.66 -21.71
C ALA A 606 -16.49 1.92 -22.57
N PRO A 607 -17.53 2.55 -23.17
CA PRO A 607 -17.35 3.72 -24.02
C PRO A 607 -16.72 4.89 -23.24
N ARG A 608 -15.72 5.55 -23.84
CA ARG A 608 -15.17 6.81 -23.32
C ARG A 608 -16.30 7.85 -23.29
N ARG A 609 -16.92 8.10 -22.13
CA ARG A 609 -17.74 9.30 -21.94
C ARG A 609 -16.82 10.50 -22.18
N ARG A 610 -17.06 11.23 -23.27
CA ARG A 610 -16.45 12.53 -23.52
C ARG A 610 -16.86 13.43 -22.35
N SER A 611 -15.88 13.94 -21.61
CA SER A 611 -16.10 15.08 -20.73
C SER A 611 -16.69 16.21 -21.58
N ARG A 612 -17.94 16.58 -21.32
CA ARG A 612 -18.43 17.88 -21.77
C ARG A 612 -17.67 18.93 -20.94
N PRO A 613 -17.04 19.94 -21.56
CA PRO A 613 -16.52 21.06 -20.79
C PRO A 613 -17.69 21.72 -20.05
N ALA A 614 -17.43 22.09 -18.80
CA ALA A 614 -18.33 22.89 -17.98
C ALA A 614 -18.53 24.28 -18.60
#